data_AF-A0A084GEA3-F1
#
_entry.id   AF-A0A084GEA3-F1
#
_cell.length_a   1.000
_cell.length_b   1.000
_cell.length_c   1.000
_cell.angle_alpha   90.00
_cell.angle_beta   90.00
_cell.angle_gamma   90.00
#
_symmetry.space_group_name_H-M   'P 1'
#
loop_
_entity.id
_entity.type
_entity.pdbx_description
1 polymer ?
#
loop_
_entity_poly.entity_id
_entity_poly.type
_entity_poly.pdbx_seq_one_letter_code
_entity_poly.pdbx_strand_id
1 'polypeptide(L)'
;MQLSFVQAMDWFGTYTHVIDVLILLAVFFVGFIVRGSTAAKSPVPLPAQQYGYCKKSSTKQKHGGEAGCPYEYLVGIYGRHHFEPFVKGFRPTLKTEDPSKYTLILDIMDAVHFALILVDDISDNSYQRKNQPTAHLIYGASETANRAYLVLTRVINRALRERPVLGAELLKALEDILQGQDLSLVWRRDGLKSFQYQGNERIAAYKNMAVLKTGTLFVLLGRLLNDGGEQLDDLLTRFGWYAQLQNDCKNIYSQEYASNKGSVAEDLRNGELSFPIVTALNEESTRQLVEKALESRTEEDIEAAIDALQSERVKESCMKALHDASNGLDKLVALWGRREKMQARWERSPTVRKNPLDVPVISFICRNRACRTLMSDRPNSSASGTPIKLFVMCSGPVEEGGSMEGAQVARNAARKAEMCVAVEKAKRKRSRNIRYLLTTLR
;
A
#
# COMPACT_ATOMS: atom_id res chain seq x y z
N MET A 1 28.81 60.40 -43.98
CA MET A 1 28.75 59.03 -44.51
C MET A 1 29.99 58.30 -44.00
N GLN A 2 30.05 57.79 -42.77
CA GLN A 2 29.39 56.58 -42.25
C GLN A 2 29.44 55.40 -43.22
N LEU A 3 30.42 54.51 -43.02
CA LEU A 3 30.32 53.05 -43.23
C LEU A 3 31.67 52.38 -42.87
N SER A 4 31.88 52.13 -41.58
CA SER A 4 32.91 51.24 -41.09
C SER A 4 32.59 50.92 -39.63
N PHE A 5 31.98 49.75 -39.36
CA PHE A 5 32.10 48.99 -38.09
C PHE A 5 31.25 47.70 -37.98
N VAL A 6 30.50 47.23 -38.99
CA VAL A 6 29.52 46.13 -38.79
C VAL A 6 29.92 44.74 -39.35
N GLN A 7 30.99 44.58 -40.12
CA GLN A 7 31.33 43.27 -40.72
C GLN A 7 32.37 42.41 -39.97
N ALA A 8 32.84 42.81 -38.79
CA ALA A 8 33.79 42.02 -38.00
C ALA A 8 33.16 41.28 -36.79
N MET A 9 31.89 41.54 -36.45
CA MET A 9 31.25 40.94 -35.28
C MET A 9 30.50 39.63 -35.54
N ASP A 10 30.13 39.32 -36.79
CA ASP A 10 29.41 38.08 -37.11
C ASP A 10 30.32 36.85 -37.30
N TRP A 11 31.65 37.03 -37.32
CA TRP A 11 32.59 35.91 -37.44
C TRP A 11 33.09 35.37 -36.09
N PHE A 12 33.05 36.19 -35.03
CA PHE A 12 33.45 35.78 -33.68
C PHE A 12 32.33 35.06 -32.92
N GLY A 13 31.05 35.39 -33.16
CA GLY A 13 29.92 34.82 -32.42
C GLY A 13 29.61 33.36 -32.77
N THR A 14 29.86 32.91 -34.00
CA THR A 14 29.64 31.51 -34.40
C THR A 14 30.80 30.59 -33.98
N TYR A 15 32.01 31.11 -33.82
CA TYR A 15 33.19 30.31 -33.49
C TYR A 15 33.27 30.00 -31.97
N THR A 16 32.84 30.93 -31.12
CA THR A 16 32.75 30.72 -29.67
C THR A 16 31.76 29.62 -29.31
N HIS A 17 30.58 29.59 -29.93
CA HIS A 17 29.58 28.54 -29.67
C HIS A 17 30.01 27.13 -30.12
N VAL A 18 30.80 27.00 -31.19
CA VAL A 18 31.32 25.69 -31.63
C VAL A 18 32.42 25.20 -30.69
N ILE A 19 33.27 26.10 -30.20
CA ILE A 19 34.30 25.76 -29.20
C ILE A 19 33.64 25.34 -27.87
N ASP A 20 32.60 26.04 -27.42
CA ASP A 20 31.89 25.71 -26.18
C ASP A 20 31.19 24.34 -26.25
N VAL A 21 30.60 23.99 -27.41
CA VAL A 21 30.01 22.67 -27.65
C VAL A 21 31.08 21.57 -27.69
N LEU A 22 32.24 21.84 -28.29
CA LEU A 22 33.35 20.88 -28.32
C LEU A 22 34.02 20.69 -26.95
N ILE A 23 34.12 21.74 -26.13
CA ILE A 23 34.58 21.66 -24.75
C ILE A 23 33.57 20.88 -23.90
N LEU A 24 32.27 21.12 -24.05
CA LEU A 24 31.22 20.35 -23.36
C LEU A 24 31.25 18.87 -23.74
N LEU A 25 31.45 18.54 -25.03
CA LEU A 25 31.61 17.15 -25.48
C LEU A 25 32.91 16.53 -24.93
N ALA A 26 34.03 17.26 -24.92
CA ALA A 26 35.29 16.78 -24.36
C ALA A 26 35.20 16.55 -22.85
N VAL A 27 34.53 17.42 -22.09
CA VAL A 27 34.25 17.24 -20.66
C VAL A 27 33.34 16.03 -20.42
N PHE A 28 32.36 15.79 -21.30
CA PHE A 28 31.48 14.63 -21.24
C PHE A 28 32.25 13.31 -21.48
N PHE A 29 33.19 13.29 -22.43
CA PHE A 29 34.03 12.13 -22.73
C PHE A 29 35.12 11.89 -21.67
N VAL A 30 35.78 12.93 -21.15
CA VAL A 30 36.76 12.80 -20.06
C VAL A 30 36.07 12.38 -18.76
N GLY A 31 34.86 12.88 -18.48
CA GLY A 31 34.04 12.44 -17.34
C GLY A 31 33.63 10.97 -17.41
N PHE A 32 33.51 10.40 -18.61
CA PHE A 32 33.22 8.97 -18.81
C PHE A 32 34.48 8.09 -18.64
N ILE A 33 35.66 8.60 -19.01
CA ILE A 33 36.93 7.85 -18.92
C ILE A 33 37.53 7.90 -17.50
N VAL A 34 37.40 9.01 -16.77
CA VAL A 34 37.96 9.16 -15.41
C VAL A 34 37.16 8.37 -14.35
N ARG A 35 35.93 7.95 -14.65
CA ARG A 35 35.13 7.08 -13.76
C ARG A 35 35.58 5.61 -13.76
N GLY A 36 36.60 5.26 -14.55
CA GLY A 36 37.16 3.91 -14.65
C GLY A 36 38.23 3.54 -13.61
N SER A 37 38.75 4.49 -12.82
CA SER A 37 39.89 4.21 -11.92
C SER A 37 39.81 4.98 -10.61
N THR A 38 39.03 4.47 -9.64
CA THR A 38 39.33 4.51 -8.19
C THR A 38 38.31 3.64 -7.46
N ALA A 39 38.71 2.42 -7.12
CA ALA A 39 37.93 1.50 -6.32
C ALA A 39 38.02 1.89 -4.83
N ALA A 40 37.19 2.84 -4.39
CA ALA A 40 36.82 2.95 -2.98
C ALA A 40 35.60 2.06 -2.72
N LYS A 41 35.79 0.97 -1.95
CA LYS A 41 34.70 0.08 -1.53
C LYS A 41 33.75 0.86 -0.61
N SER A 42 32.72 1.46 -1.20
CA SER A 42 31.54 1.90 -0.47
C SER A 42 30.88 0.67 0.16
N PRO A 43 30.32 0.75 1.38
CA PRO A 43 29.55 -0.34 1.95
C PRO A 43 28.44 -0.69 0.95
N VAL A 44 28.40 -1.96 0.55
CA VAL A 44 27.36 -2.49 -0.34
C VAL A 44 26.02 -2.10 0.27
N PRO A 45 25.20 -1.26 -0.40
CA PRO A 45 23.85 -1.03 0.04
C PRO A 45 23.19 -2.41 0.09
N LEU A 46 22.63 -2.77 1.25
CA LEU A 46 21.74 -3.93 1.32
C LEU A 46 20.77 -3.82 0.15
N PRO A 47 20.58 -4.87 -0.66
CA PRO A 47 19.70 -4.78 -1.81
C PRO A 47 18.36 -4.28 -1.30
N ALA A 48 17.92 -3.12 -1.82
CA ALA A 48 16.58 -2.62 -1.57
C ALA A 48 15.65 -3.81 -1.82
N GLN A 49 14.97 -4.25 -0.77
CA GLN A 49 14.06 -5.36 -0.86
C GLN A 49 12.94 -4.89 -1.79
N GLN A 50 13.06 -5.25 -3.07
CA GLN A 50 12.15 -4.85 -4.12
C GLN A 50 10.83 -5.56 -3.84
N TYR A 51 9.95 -4.90 -3.08
CA TYR A 51 8.58 -5.34 -2.88
C TYR A 51 7.90 -5.32 -4.26
N GLY A 52 7.67 -6.49 -4.86
CA GLY A 52 7.05 -6.54 -6.18
C GLY A 52 7.15 -7.84 -6.98
N TYR A 53 7.93 -8.85 -6.58
CA TYR A 53 7.90 -10.14 -7.26
C TYR A 53 7.00 -11.14 -6.52
N CYS A 54 5.87 -11.43 -7.17
CA CYS A 54 4.81 -12.33 -6.72
C CYS A 54 5.36 -13.64 -6.13
N LYS A 55 4.97 -13.91 -4.88
CA LYS A 55 4.82 -15.28 -4.37
C LYS A 55 3.95 -16.01 -5.39
N LYS A 56 4.40 -17.17 -5.90
CA LYS A 56 3.59 -17.98 -6.83
C LYS A 56 2.21 -18.19 -6.22
N SER A 57 1.19 -17.61 -6.84
CA SER A 57 -0.21 -17.90 -6.52
C SER A 57 -0.44 -19.37 -6.81
N SER A 58 -0.39 -20.19 -5.77
CA SER A 58 -1.02 -21.50 -5.81
C SER A 58 -2.53 -21.28 -5.64
N THR A 59 -3.30 -22.00 -6.44
CA THR A 59 -4.78 -22.06 -6.51
C THR A 59 -5.47 -20.94 -7.26
N LYS A 60 -5.82 -21.22 -8.53
CA LYS A 60 -6.98 -20.64 -9.22
C LYS A 60 -8.23 -20.91 -8.38
N GLN A 61 -8.62 -19.96 -7.54
CA GLN A 61 -10.01 -19.90 -7.06
C GLN A 61 -10.84 -19.20 -8.14
N LYS A 62 -11.81 -19.95 -8.70
CA LYS A 62 -12.91 -19.36 -9.47
C LYS A 62 -13.77 -18.56 -8.48
N HIS A 63 -13.67 -17.23 -8.49
CA HIS A 63 -14.64 -16.37 -7.81
C HIS A 63 -15.68 -15.88 -8.82
N GLY A 64 -16.95 -15.96 -8.42
CA GLY A 64 -18.11 -15.53 -9.19
C GLY A 64 -18.15 -14.01 -9.30
N GLY A 65 -18.29 -13.54 -10.54
CA GLY A 65 -18.24 -12.14 -10.94
C GLY A 65 -17.08 -11.91 -11.90
N GLU A 66 -17.34 -12.07 -13.20
CA GLU A 66 -16.42 -11.81 -14.33
C GLU A 66 -16.08 -10.30 -14.44
N ALA A 67 -15.44 -9.70 -13.43
CA ALA A 67 -14.85 -8.38 -13.63
C ALA A 67 -13.65 -8.54 -14.57
N GLY A 68 -13.76 -8.01 -15.79
CA GLY A 68 -12.78 -8.20 -16.86
C GLY A 68 -11.42 -7.57 -16.56
N CYS A 69 -11.36 -6.60 -15.64
CA CYS A 69 -10.12 -5.96 -15.23
C CYS A 69 -10.16 -5.39 -13.80
N PRO A 70 -8.99 -5.01 -13.22
CA PRO A 70 -8.88 -4.49 -11.86
C PRO A 70 -9.80 -3.29 -11.53
N TYR A 71 -10.03 -2.39 -12.48
CA TYR A 71 -10.87 -1.21 -12.27
C TYR A 71 -12.37 -1.58 -12.21
N GLU A 72 -12.84 -2.44 -13.10
CA GLU A 72 -14.22 -2.92 -13.09
C GLU A 72 -14.54 -3.73 -11.84
N TYR A 73 -13.56 -4.47 -11.33
CA TYR A 73 -13.67 -5.16 -10.05
C TYR A 73 -13.96 -4.17 -8.91
N LEU A 74 -13.21 -3.06 -8.85
CA LEU A 74 -13.41 -2.04 -7.84
C LEU A 74 -14.75 -1.28 -8.01
N VAL A 75 -15.17 -1.01 -9.24
CA VAL A 75 -16.52 -0.49 -9.55
C VAL A 75 -17.60 -1.44 -9.05
N GLY A 76 -17.40 -2.76 -9.17
CA GLY A 76 -18.32 -3.76 -8.62
C GLY A 76 -18.48 -3.69 -7.10
N ILE A 77 -17.45 -3.24 -6.38
CA ILE A 77 -17.45 -3.09 -4.91
C ILE A 77 -18.10 -1.77 -4.45
N TYR A 78 -17.84 -0.68 -5.17
CA TYR A 78 -18.28 0.67 -4.76
C TYR A 78 -19.53 1.17 -5.47
N GLY A 79 -19.90 0.55 -6.59
CA GLY A 79 -20.88 1.08 -7.52
C GLY A 79 -20.28 2.09 -8.48
N ARG A 80 -21.02 2.38 -9.56
CA ARG A 80 -20.69 3.43 -10.52
C ARG A 80 -21.25 4.77 -10.05
N HIS A 81 -20.52 5.84 -10.35
CA HIS A 81 -20.79 7.23 -9.99
C HIS A 81 -20.86 7.42 -8.47
N HIS A 82 -19.79 7.05 -7.76
CA HIS A 82 -19.70 7.13 -6.30
C HIS A 82 -19.98 8.54 -5.77
N PHE A 83 -19.56 9.57 -6.52
CA PHE A 83 -19.73 10.98 -6.17
C PHE A 83 -21.04 11.61 -6.65
N GLU A 84 -21.96 10.84 -7.26
CA GLU A 84 -23.26 11.35 -7.71
C GLU A 84 -24.06 12.08 -6.62
N PRO A 85 -24.11 11.59 -5.36
CA PRO A 85 -24.79 12.30 -4.27
C PRO A 85 -24.22 13.68 -3.99
N PHE A 86 -22.90 13.86 -4.08
CA PHE A 86 -22.26 15.18 -3.90
C PHE A 86 -22.58 16.10 -5.07
N VAL A 87 -22.48 15.61 -6.31
CA VAL A 87 -22.83 16.41 -7.50
C VAL A 87 -24.28 16.90 -7.41
N LYS A 88 -25.22 16.02 -7.05
CA LYS A 88 -26.63 16.38 -6.84
C LYS A 88 -26.81 17.35 -5.66
N GLY A 89 -26.03 17.18 -4.59
CA GLY A 89 -26.07 18.06 -3.42
C GLY A 89 -25.64 19.50 -3.70
N PHE A 90 -24.63 19.69 -4.54
CA PHE A 90 -24.13 21.03 -4.92
C PHE A 90 -24.81 21.62 -6.14
N ARG A 91 -25.12 20.81 -7.16
CA ARG A 91 -25.69 21.24 -8.44
C ARG A 91 -26.82 20.30 -8.89
N PRO A 92 -28.02 20.37 -8.27
CA PRO A 92 -29.11 19.42 -8.50
C PRO A 92 -29.64 19.41 -9.94
N THR A 93 -29.58 20.53 -10.65
CA THR A 93 -30.08 20.68 -12.03
C THR A 93 -29.03 20.41 -13.10
N LEU A 94 -27.76 20.13 -12.73
CA LEU A 94 -26.66 19.97 -13.69
C LEU A 94 -26.92 18.84 -14.69
N LYS A 95 -27.56 17.75 -14.25
CA LYS A 95 -27.88 16.62 -15.13
C LYS A 95 -28.80 17.01 -16.29
N THR A 96 -29.71 17.96 -16.08
CA THR A 96 -30.64 18.44 -17.10
C THR A 96 -30.07 19.61 -17.89
N GLU A 97 -29.32 20.49 -17.25
CA GLU A 97 -28.75 21.69 -17.88
C GLU A 97 -27.53 21.38 -18.76
N ASP A 98 -26.64 20.50 -18.30
CA ASP A 98 -25.44 20.07 -19.04
C ASP A 98 -25.14 18.58 -18.79
N PRO A 99 -25.88 17.67 -19.45
CA PRO A 99 -25.71 16.22 -19.27
C PRO A 99 -24.30 15.72 -19.59
N SER A 100 -23.63 16.37 -20.54
CA SER A 100 -22.26 16.03 -20.96
C SER A 100 -21.25 16.37 -19.87
N LYS A 101 -21.32 17.57 -19.28
CA LYS A 101 -20.50 17.96 -18.13
C LYS A 101 -20.81 17.08 -16.92
N TYR A 102 -22.09 16.85 -16.64
CA TYR A 102 -22.52 15.99 -15.53
C TYR A 102 -21.85 14.60 -15.59
N THR A 103 -21.93 13.93 -16.74
CA THR A 103 -21.34 12.61 -16.94
C THR A 103 -19.82 12.65 -16.87
N LEU A 104 -19.19 13.65 -17.48
CA LEU A 104 -17.73 13.82 -17.44
C LEU A 104 -17.21 14.01 -16.01
N ILE A 105 -17.89 14.80 -15.17
CA ILE A 105 -17.51 14.99 -13.76
C ILE A 105 -17.58 13.66 -13.00
N LEU A 106 -18.65 12.89 -13.17
CA LEU A 106 -18.79 11.60 -12.49
C LEU A 106 -17.71 10.61 -12.92
N ASP A 107 -17.43 10.54 -14.23
CA ASP A 107 -16.37 9.69 -14.78
C ASP A 107 -14.98 10.11 -14.26
N ILE A 108 -14.68 11.41 -14.18
CA ILE A 108 -13.43 11.93 -13.62
C ILE A 108 -13.30 11.52 -12.15
N MET A 109 -14.34 11.78 -11.34
CA MET A 109 -14.29 11.54 -9.90
C MET A 109 -14.14 10.05 -9.57
N ASP A 110 -14.87 9.17 -10.26
CA ASP A 110 -14.71 7.72 -10.12
C ASP A 110 -13.31 7.27 -10.55
N ALA A 111 -12.83 7.73 -11.71
CA ALA A 111 -11.53 7.36 -12.23
C ALA A 111 -10.41 7.73 -11.27
N VAL A 112 -10.40 8.97 -10.75
CA VAL A 112 -9.40 9.42 -9.78
C VAL A 112 -9.50 8.61 -8.50
N HIS A 113 -10.68 8.54 -7.89
CA HIS A 113 -10.85 7.89 -6.60
C HIS A 113 -10.49 6.39 -6.63
N PHE A 114 -10.98 5.67 -7.64
CA PHE A 114 -10.76 4.24 -7.76
C PHE A 114 -9.34 3.90 -8.22
N ALA A 115 -8.75 4.66 -9.15
CA ALA A 115 -7.37 4.42 -9.57
C ALA A 115 -6.38 4.63 -8.41
N LEU A 116 -6.59 5.66 -7.60
CA LEU A 116 -5.77 5.91 -6.41
C LEU A 116 -5.94 4.80 -5.37
N ILE A 117 -7.16 4.30 -5.14
CA ILE A 117 -7.39 3.12 -4.29
C ILE A 117 -6.62 1.89 -4.78
N LEU A 118 -6.61 1.62 -6.09
CA LEU A 118 -5.90 0.46 -6.64
C LEU A 118 -4.39 0.52 -6.38
N VAL A 119 -3.79 1.70 -6.51
CA VAL A 119 -2.35 1.92 -6.28
C VAL A 119 -2.02 1.99 -4.79
N ASP A 120 -2.89 2.59 -3.98
CA ASP A 120 -2.80 2.63 -2.52
C ASP A 120 -2.82 1.23 -1.92
N ASP A 121 -3.76 0.37 -2.34
CA ASP A 121 -3.81 -1.03 -1.89
C ASP A 121 -2.52 -1.82 -2.20
N ILE A 122 -1.88 -1.55 -3.35
CA ILE A 122 -0.57 -2.12 -3.69
C ILE A 122 0.51 -1.59 -2.74
N SER A 123 0.54 -0.28 -2.54
CA SER A 123 1.57 0.42 -1.76
C SER A 123 1.50 0.05 -0.27
N ASP A 124 0.30 -0.20 0.22
CA ASP A 124 0.02 -0.60 1.60
C ASP A 124 0.10 -2.12 1.79
N ASN A 125 0.19 -2.89 0.69
CA ASN A 125 0.08 -4.34 0.68
C ASN A 125 -1.20 -4.81 1.42
N SER A 126 -2.31 -4.10 1.19
CA SER A 126 -3.60 -4.37 1.82
C SER A 126 -4.18 -5.70 1.35
N TYR A 127 -4.67 -6.52 2.28
CA TYR A 127 -5.24 -7.83 1.94
C TYR A 127 -6.70 -7.75 1.52
N GLN A 128 -7.48 -6.87 2.15
CA GLN A 128 -8.91 -6.75 1.90
C GLN A 128 -9.36 -5.30 1.72
N ARG A 129 -10.46 -5.14 0.99
CA ARG A 129 -11.20 -3.90 0.82
C ARG A 129 -12.70 -4.22 0.80
N LYS A 130 -13.45 -3.64 1.74
CA LYS A 130 -14.88 -3.93 1.97
C LYS A 130 -15.18 -5.44 2.03
N ASN A 131 -14.39 -6.19 2.80
CA ASN A 131 -14.49 -7.65 2.96
C ASN A 131 -14.19 -8.48 1.69
N GLN A 132 -13.69 -7.86 0.62
CA GLN A 132 -13.28 -8.55 -0.60
C GLN A 132 -11.75 -8.50 -0.73
N PRO A 133 -11.09 -9.48 -1.37
CA PRO A 133 -9.66 -9.40 -1.66
C PRO A 133 -9.33 -8.14 -2.47
N THR A 134 -8.20 -7.51 -2.21
CA THR A 134 -7.75 -6.36 -3.03
C THR A 134 -7.41 -6.80 -4.46
N ALA A 135 -7.60 -5.90 -5.42
CA ALA A 135 -7.46 -6.22 -6.84
C ALA A 135 -6.07 -6.77 -7.20
N HIS A 136 -5.02 -6.26 -6.57
CA HIS A 136 -3.65 -6.70 -6.85
C HIS A 136 -3.36 -8.14 -6.42
N LEU A 137 -4.14 -8.71 -5.49
CA LEU A 137 -4.05 -10.12 -5.11
C LEU A 137 -4.74 -11.04 -6.13
N ILE A 138 -5.70 -10.50 -6.90
CA ILE A 138 -6.46 -11.24 -7.91
C ILE A 138 -5.75 -11.16 -9.27
N TYR A 139 -5.41 -9.96 -9.71
CA TYR A 139 -4.88 -9.66 -11.05
C TYR A 139 -3.36 -9.44 -11.07
N GLY A 140 -2.72 -9.35 -9.90
CA GLY A 140 -1.31 -8.98 -9.77
C GLY A 140 -1.10 -7.46 -9.72
N ALA A 141 -0.05 -7.05 -9.01
CA ALA A 141 0.27 -5.64 -8.79
C ALA A 141 0.55 -4.88 -10.10
N SER A 142 1.30 -5.47 -11.04
CA SER A 142 1.65 -4.81 -12.31
C SER A 142 0.42 -4.54 -13.18
N GLU A 143 -0.49 -5.51 -13.32
CA GLU A 143 -1.72 -5.31 -14.08
C GLU A 143 -2.62 -4.27 -13.42
N THR A 144 -2.73 -4.33 -12.09
CA THR A 144 -3.55 -3.41 -11.30
C THR A 144 -3.06 -1.97 -11.42
N ALA A 145 -1.77 -1.72 -11.25
CA ALA A 145 -1.17 -0.39 -11.42
C ALA A 145 -1.30 0.11 -12.86
N ASN A 146 -0.95 -0.71 -13.85
CA ASN A 146 -1.07 -0.34 -15.26
C ASN A 146 -2.51 0.01 -15.65
N ARG A 147 -3.50 -0.75 -15.13
CA ARG A 147 -4.91 -0.46 -15.35
C ARG A 147 -5.33 0.88 -14.74
N ALA A 148 -4.87 1.19 -13.53
CA ALA A 148 -5.12 2.48 -12.88
C ALA A 148 -4.59 3.64 -13.73
N TYR A 149 -3.35 3.57 -14.19
CA TYR A 149 -2.75 4.59 -15.06
C TYR A 149 -3.48 4.73 -16.40
N LEU A 150 -3.88 3.62 -17.01
CA LEU A 150 -4.64 3.65 -18.27
C LEU A 150 -6.00 4.33 -18.11
N VAL A 151 -6.71 4.09 -17.01
CA VAL A 151 -8.01 4.73 -16.75
C VAL A 151 -7.84 6.24 -16.50
N LEU A 152 -6.87 6.63 -15.66
CA LEU A 152 -6.55 8.04 -15.41
C LEU A 152 -6.19 8.79 -16.70
N THR A 153 -5.23 8.27 -17.47
CA THR A 153 -4.79 8.91 -18.71
C THR A 153 -5.91 9.04 -19.75
N ARG A 154 -6.82 8.04 -19.84
CA ARG A 154 -8.01 8.12 -20.71
C ARG A 154 -8.96 9.23 -20.29
N VAL A 155 -9.27 9.34 -19.00
CA VAL A 155 -10.21 10.37 -18.53
C VAL A 155 -9.60 11.77 -18.63
N ILE A 156 -8.30 11.91 -18.39
CA ILE A 156 -7.55 13.17 -18.59
C ILE A 156 -7.64 13.61 -20.05
N ASN A 157 -7.31 12.72 -21.00
CA ASN A 157 -7.34 13.04 -22.42
C ASN A 157 -8.75 13.43 -22.89
N ARG A 158 -9.77 12.70 -22.41
CA ARG A 158 -11.17 13.04 -22.66
C ARG A 158 -11.53 14.42 -22.11
N ALA A 159 -11.18 14.72 -20.85
CA ALA A 159 -11.47 15.98 -20.20
C ALA A 159 -10.80 17.16 -20.91
N LEU A 160 -9.51 17.05 -21.25
CA LEU A 160 -8.78 18.08 -21.99
C LEU A 160 -9.40 18.38 -23.36
N ARG A 161 -9.91 17.36 -24.05
CA ARG A 161 -10.54 17.51 -25.36
C ARG A 161 -11.94 18.09 -25.28
N GLU A 162 -12.77 17.62 -24.34
CA GLU A 162 -14.19 17.98 -24.26
C GLU A 162 -14.42 19.26 -23.46
N ARG A 163 -13.63 19.49 -22.41
CA ARG A 163 -13.74 20.62 -21.48
C ARG A 163 -12.35 21.00 -20.95
N PRO A 164 -11.52 21.75 -21.71
CA PRO A 164 -10.12 22.00 -21.38
C PRO A 164 -9.86 22.54 -19.96
N VAL A 165 -10.75 23.41 -19.45
CA VAL A 165 -10.65 23.93 -18.06
C VAL A 165 -10.74 22.81 -17.03
N LEU A 166 -11.69 21.89 -17.18
CA LEU A 166 -11.86 20.74 -16.28
C LEU A 166 -10.67 19.77 -16.40
N GLY A 167 -10.15 19.59 -17.61
CA GLY A 167 -8.94 18.80 -17.84
C GLY A 167 -7.70 19.40 -17.16
N ALA A 168 -7.55 20.72 -17.18
CA ALA A 168 -6.46 21.42 -16.50
C ALA A 168 -6.56 21.31 -14.97
N GLU A 169 -7.77 21.48 -14.40
CA GLU A 169 -7.97 21.32 -12.95
C GLU A 169 -7.77 19.87 -12.50
N LEU A 170 -8.18 18.89 -13.30
CA LEU A 170 -7.89 17.48 -13.05
C LEU A 170 -6.38 17.20 -12.98
N LEU A 171 -5.59 17.76 -13.91
CA LEU A 171 -4.14 17.57 -13.91
C LEU A 171 -3.48 18.17 -12.67
N LYS A 172 -3.81 19.42 -12.31
CA LYS A 172 -3.30 20.07 -11.09
C LYS A 172 -3.64 19.27 -9.84
N ALA A 173 -4.91 18.85 -9.74
CA ALA A 173 -5.37 18.06 -8.59
C ALA A 173 -4.66 16.71 -8.49
N LEU A 174 -4.38 16.04 -9.61
CA LEU A 174 -3.63 14.78 -9.60
C LEU A 174 -2.19 14.98 -9.13
N GLU A 175 -1.53 16.06 -9.54
CA GLU A 175 -0.19 16.40 -9.07
C GLU A 175 -0.16 16.59 -7.54
N ASP A 176 -1.06 17.43 -7.01
CA ASP A 176 -1.19 17.67 -5.57
C ASP A 176 -1.49 16.39 -4.78
N ILE A 177 -2.42 15.56 -5.26
CA ILE A 177 -2.76 14.27 -4.61
C ILE A 177 -1.55 13.34 -4.58
N LEU A 178 -0.83 13.22 -5.70
CA LEU A 178 0.36 12.38 -5.79
C LEU A 178 1.50 12.94 -4.92
N GLN A 179 1.64 14.25 -4.80
CA GLN A 179 2.60 14.88 -3.89
C GLN A 179 2.26 14.56 -2.43
N GLY A 180 0.98 14.65 -2.03
CA GLY A 180 0.54 14.24 -0.70
C GLY A 180 0.82 12.75 -0.42
N GLN A 181 0.55 11.88 -1.40
CA GLN A 181 0.87 10.46 -1.30
C GLN A 181 2.39 10.21 -1.18
N ASP A 182 3.21 10.91 -1.96
CA ASP A 182 4.67 10.78 -1.92
C ASP A 182 5.23 11.15 -0.55
N LEU A 183 4.76 12.25 0.05
CA LEU A 183 5.13 12.64 1.42
C LEU A 183 4.84 11.53 2.43
N SER A 184 3.62 10.97 2.41
CA SER A 184 3.21 9.87 3.29
C SER A 184 4.09 8.61 3.08
N LEU A 185 4.38 8.25 1.83
CA LEU A 185 5.23 7.11 1.50
C LEU A 185 6.69 7.30 1.91
N VAL A 186 7.25 8.50 1.75
CA VAL A 186 8.61 8.83 2.22
C VAL A 186 8.68 8.71 3.73
N TRP A 187 7.69 9.25 4.45
CA TRP A 187 7.59 9.13 5.91
C TRP A 187 7.52 7.68 6.37
N ARG A 188 6.77 6.84 5.65
CA ARG A 188 6.68 5.40 5.91
C ARG A 188 8.00 4.67 5.65
N ARG A 189 8.69 4.98 4.56
CA ARG A 189 9.94 4.33 4.14
C ARG A 189 11.10 4.67 5.08
N ASP A 190 11.28 5.95 5.36
CA ASP A 190 12.45 6.46 6.08
C ASP A 190 12.16 6.65 7.58
N GLY A 191 10.90 6.48 7.99
CA GLY A 191 10.43 6.61 9.37
C GLY A 191 10.61 8.03 9.90
N LEU A 192 10.76 8.13 11.23
CA LEU A 192 10.88 9.40 11.96
C LEU A 192 12.07 10.26 11.53
N LYS A 193 13.08 9.67 10.86
CA LYS A 193 14.20 10.43 10.28
C LYS A 193 13.76 11.39 9.18
N SER A 194 12.69 11.08 8.46
CA SER A 194 12.11 11.95 7.43
C SER A 194 10.94 12.79 7.95
N PHE A 195 10.48 12.53 9.18
CA PHE A 195 9.40 13.24 9.86
C PHE A 195 9.93 13.95 11.13
N GLN A 196 10.86 14.89 10.94
CA GLN A 196 11.61 15.53 12.04
C GLN A 196 10.88 16.68 12.75
N TYR A 197 9.57 16.79 12.56
CA TYR A 197 8.75 17.82 13.21
C TYR A 197 8.56 17.52 14.70
N GLN A 198 8.29 18.55 15.51
CA GLN A 198 8.07 18.40 16.95
C GLN A 198 6.79 19.11 17.42
N GLY A 199 6.13 18.54 18.44
CA GLY A 199 4.93 19.12 19.04
C GLY A 199 3.85 19.47 17.99
N ASN A 200 3.33 20.70 18.06
CA ASN A 200 2.27 21.15 17.16
C ASN A 200 2.69 21.18 15.67
N GLU A 201 3.98 21.27 15.36
CA GLU A 201 4.46 21.22 13.97
C GLU A 201 4.21 19.86 13.32
N ARG A 202 4.21 18.76 14.11
CA ARG A 202 3.86 17.43 13.58
C ARG A 202 2.43 17.40 13.04
N ILE A 203 1.50 17.99 13.77
CA ILE A 203 0.09 18.06 13.38
C ILE A 203 -0.08 18.94 12.14
N ALA A 204 0.63 20.07 12.09
CA ALA A 204 0.61 20.94 10.91
C ALA A 204 1.18 20.25 9.66
N ALA A 205 2.33 19.59 9.78
CA ALA A 205 2.95 18.84 8.68
C ALA A 205 2.05 17.70 8.19
N TYR A 206 1.49 16.91 9.11
CA TYR A 206 0.53 15.86 8.78
C TYR A 206 -0.71 16.43 8.10
N LYS A 207 -1.27 17.53 8.61
CA LYS A 207 -2.45 18.17 8.02
C LYS A 207 -2.18 18.67 6.60
N ASN A 208 -1.02 19.24 6.34
CA ASN A 208 -0.63 19.66 4.99
C ASN A 208 -0.59 18.46 4.02
N MET A 209 0.03 17.36 4.42
CA MET A 209 0.03 16.12 3.64
C MET A 209 -1.40 15.60 3.41
N ALA A 210 -2.23 15.56 4.45
CA ALA A 210 -3.61 15.09 4.38
C ALA A 210 -4.49 15.94 3.45
N VAL A 211 -4.30 17.26 3.47
CA VAL A 211 -5.00 18.19 2.58
C VAL A 211 -4.62 17.93 1.13
N LEU A 212 -3.33 17.74 0.84
CA LEU A 212 -2.86 17.38 -0.51
C LEU A 212 -3.41 16.02 -0.95
N LYS A 213 -3.21 14.97 -0.15
CA LYS A 213 -3.56 13.57 -0.49
C LYS A 213 -5.08 13.36 -0.62
N THR A 214 -5.86 13.84 0.34
CA THR A 214 -7.29 13.54 0.45
C THR A 214 -8.16 14.77 0.22
N GLY A 215 -7.74 15.95 0.68
CA GLY A 215 -8.50 17.18 0.53
C GLY A 215 -8.65 17.62 -0.92
N THR A 216 -7.58 17.51 -1.70
CA THR A 216 -7.57 17.90 -3.11
C THR A 216 -8.61 17.14 -3.94
N LEU A 217 -8.93 15.88 -3.62
CA LEU A 217 -10.00 15.15 -4.31
C LEU A 217 -11.35 15.85 -4.19
N PHE A 218 -11.67 16.37 -2.99
CA PHE A 218 -12.91 17.11 -2.77
C PHE A 218 -12.84 18.50 -3.39
N VAL A 219 -11.71 19.20 -3.30
CA VAL A 219 -11.51 20.50 -3.96
C VAL A 219 -11.70 20.37 -5.48
N LEU A 220 -11.13 19.32 -6.09
CA LEU A 220 -11.32 19.00 -7.51
C LEU A 220 -12.80 18.92 -7.87
N LEU A 221 -13.62 18.22 -7.08
CA LEU A 221 -15.06 18.16 -7.32
C LEU A 221 -15.69 19.56 -7.37
N GLY A 222 -15.35 20.43 -6.41
CA GLY A 222 -15.85 21.80 -6.37
C GLY A 222 -15.45 22.61 -7.62
N ARG A 223 -14.20 22.50 -8.03
CA ARG A 223 -13.67 23.18 -9.21
C ARG A 223 -14.28 22.65 -10.51
N LEU A 224 -14.48 21.33 -10.62
CA LEU A 224 -15.17 20.71 -11.76
C LEU A 224 -16.61 21.20 -11.90
N LEU A 225 -17.34 21.35 -10.78
CA LEU A 225 -18.70 21.87 -10.78
C LEU A 225 -18.76 23.34 -11.22
N ASN A 226 -17.76 24.14 -10.86
CA ASN A 226 -17.73 25.58 -11.08
C ASN A 226 -16.76 26.04 -12.18
N ASP A 227 -16.41 25.15 -13.11
CA ASP A 227 -15.54 25.47 -14.27
C ASP A 227 -14.22 26.13 -13.87
N GLY A 228 -13.54 25.56 -12.87
CA GLY A 228 -12.29 26.08 -12.30
C GLY A 228 -12.47 27.13 -11.21
N GLY A 229 -13.71 27.48 -10.88
CA GLY A 229 -14.02 28.38 -9.78
C GLY A 229 -13.64 27.81 -8.41
N GLU A 230 -13.02 28.64 -7.58
CA GLU A 230 -12.47 28.26 -6.25
C GLU A 230 -13.47 28.50 -5.10
N GLN A 231 -14.74 28.79 -5.40
CA GLN A 231 -15.72 29.26 -4.41
C GLN A 231 -16.06 28.20 -3.35
N LEU A 232 -15.72 26.93 -3.60
CA LEU A 232 -15.95 25.82 -2.69
C LEU A 232 -14.67 25.30 -2.03
N ASP A 233 -13.50 25.87 -2.33
CA ASP A 233 -12.21 25.31 -1.94
C ASP A 233 -12.05 25.25 -0.43
N ASP A 234 -12.40 26.32 0.29
CA ASP A 234 -12.34 26.34 1.77
C ASP A 234 -13.28 25.32 2.41
N LEU A 235 -14.48 25.15 1.85
CA LEU A 235 -15.46 24.19 2.34
C LEU A 235 -14.97 22.76 2.12
N LEU A 236 -14.51 22.46 0.91
CA LEU A 236 -14.11 21.12 0.50
C LEU A 236 -12.75 20.72 1.05
N THR A 237 -11.85 21.68 1.30
CA THR A 237 -10.61 21.45 2.05
C THR A 237 -10.90 21.05 3.50
N ARG A 238 -11.80 21.77 4.19
CA ARG A 238 -12.23 21.38 5.55
C ARG A 238 -12.90 20.01 5.56
N PHE A 239 -13.74 19.73 4.57
CA PHE A 239 -14.38 18.43 4.46
C PHE A 239 -13.37 17.30 4.18
N GLY A 240 -12.37 17.55 3.33
CA GLY A 240 -11.26 16.64 3.08
C GLY A 240 -10.45 16.33 4.33
N TRP A 241 -10.16 17.34 5.15
CA TRP A 241 -9.53 17.17 6.45
C TRP A 241 -10.37 16.26 7.37
N TYR A 242 -11.67 16.50 7.46
CA TYR A 242 -12.58 15.62 8.19
C TYR A 242 -12.55 14.18 7.64
N ALA A 243 -12.59 14.01 6.32
CA ALA A 243 -12.60 12.70 5.69
C ALA A 243 -11.33 11.89 5.99
N GLN A 244 -10.15 12.54 5.97
CA GLN A 244 -8.88 11.93 6.37
C GLN A 244 -8.91 11.53 7.86
N LEU A 245 -9.25 12.46 8.75
CA LEU A 245 -9.34 12.17 10.19
C LEU A 245 -10.27 10.99 10.46
N GLN A 246 -11.41 10.94 9.78
CA GLN A 246 -12.40 9.88 9.95
C GLN A 246 -11.82 8.53 9.51
N ASN A 247 -10.99 8.52 8.46
CA ASN A 247 -10.33 7.31 7.99
C ASN A 247 -9.32 6.77 9.00
N ASP A 248 -8.42 7.64 9.45
CA ASP A 248 -7.33 7.26 10.35
C ASP A 248 -7.87 6.86 11.74
N CYS A 249 -8.88 7.56 12.23
CA CYS A 249 -9.53 7.19 13.49
C CYS A 249 -10.27 5.86 13.37
N LYS A 250 -10.90 5.55 12.23
CA LYS A 250 -11.54 4.23 12.01
C LYS A 250 -10.51 3.11 11.95
N ASN A 251 -9.31 3.36 11.42
CA ASN A 251 -8.23 2.38 11.38
C ASN A 251 -7.87 1.83 12.77
N ILE A 252 -7.96 2.68 13.80
CA ILE A 252 -7.64 2.33 15.19
C ILE A 252 -8.88 1.98 16.02
N TYR A 253 -9.97 2.75 15.89
CA TYR A 253 -11.10 2.72 16.83
C TYR A 253 -12.37 2.04 16.29
N SER A 254 -12.38 1.46 15.09
CA SER A 254 -13.55 0.78 14.53
C SER A 254 -13.29 -0.71 14.27
N GLN A 255 -13.99 -1.56 15.02
CA GLN A 255 -13.93 -3.02 14.81
C GLN A 255 -14.51 -3.44 13.45
N GLU A 256 -15.56 -2.75 13.00
CA GLU A 256 -16.17 -2.96 11.69
C GLU A 256 -15.17 -2.65 10.58
N TYR A 257 -14.44 -1.53 10.71
CA TYR A 257 -13.41 -1.14 9.74
C TYR A 257 -12.23 -2.14 9.73
N ALA A 258 -11.76 -2.56 10.91
CA ALA A 258 -10.72 -3.58 11.03
C ALA A 258 -11.14 -4.91 10.38
N SER A 259 -12.42 -5.29 10.51
CA SER A 259 -12.98 -6.48 9.84
C SER A 259 -12.99 -6.32 8.32
N ASN A 260 -13.38 -5.13 7.83
CA ASN A 260 -13.45 -4.82 6.39
C ASN A 260 -12.08 -4.81 5.70
N LYS A 261 -11.01 -4.44 6.42
CA LYS A 261 -9.61 -4.41 5.96
C LYS A 261 -8.83 -5.69 6.27
N GLY A 262 -9.32 -6.52 7.20
CA GLY A 262 -8.71 -7.79 7.61
C GLY A 262 -7.61 -7.66 8.68
N SER A 263 -7.36 -6.47 9.21
CA SER A 263 -6.38 -6.24 10.28
C SER A 263 -6.72 -5.02 11.14
N VAL A 264 -6.39 -5.09 12.43
CA VAL A 264 -6.43 -3.95 13.35
C VAL A 264 -5.15 -3.12 13.19
N ALA A 265 -5.29 -1.79 13.18
CA ALA A 265 -4.17 -0.86 13.10
C ALA A 265 -3.23 -1.13 11.91
N GLU A 266 -3.82 -1.31 10.72
CA GLU A 266 -3.08 -1.52 9.47
C GLU A 266 -2.00 -0.43 9.27
N ASP A 267 -2.34 0.82 9.59
CA ASP A 267 -1.46 1.97 9.43
C ASP A 267 -0.21 1.87 10.32
N LEU A 268 -0.38 1.45 11.59
CA LEU A 268 0.76 1.25 12.47
C LEU A 268 1.65 0.10 11.98
N ARG A 269 1.03 -0.97 11.47
CA ARG A 269 1.72 -2.18 11.02
C ARG A 269 2.53 -1.96 9.74
N ASN A 270 2.03 -1.14 8.82
CA ASN A 270 2.74 -0.78 7.59
C ASN A 270 3.68 0.43 7.77
N GLY A 271 3.61 1.12 8.91
CA GLY A 271 4.45 2.27 9.26
C GLY A 271 3.91 3.61 8.76
N GLU A 272 2.66 3.68 8.33
CA GLU A 272 1.98 4.92 7.97
C GLU A 272 1.83 5.82 9.20
N LEU A 273 2.16 7.11 9.06
CA LEU A 273 1.99 8.11 10.12
C LEU A 273 0.56 8.68 10.09
N SER A 274 -0.42 7.88 10.49
CA SER A 274 -1.83 8.29 10.59
C SER A 274 -2.09 9.24 11.77
N PHE A 275 -3.22 9.95 11.76
CA PHE A 275 -3.49 11.00 12.76
C PHE A 275 -3.39 10.54 14.23
N PRO A 276 -3.92 9.35 14.64
CA PRO A 276 -3.71 8.85 16.00
C PRO A 276 -2.24 8.62 16.35
N ILE A 277 -1.43 8.16 15.39
CA ILE A 277 0.02 7.95 15.56
C ILE A 277 0.74 9.28 15.76
N VAL A 278 0.45 10.27 14.92
CA VAL A 278 1.04 11.61 15.03
C VAL A 278 0.64 12.27 16.37
N THR A 279 -0.62 12.11 16.77
CA THR A 279 -1.12 12.56 18.08
C THR A 279 -0.37 11.89 19.23
N ALA A 280 -0.21 10.57 19.21
CA ALA A 280 0.48 9.83 20.25
C ALA A 280 2.00 10.10 20.31
N LEU A 281 2.64 10.47 19.19
CA LEU A 281 4.02 10.93 19.19
C LEU A 281 4.19 12.27 19.93
N ASN A 282 3.18 13.13 19.93
CA ASN A 282 3.21 14.38 20.70
C ASN A 282 3.04 14.17 22.21
N GLU A 283 2.46 13.04 22.60
CA GLU A 283 2.15 12.72 23.98
C GLU A 283 3.30 11.99 24.67
N GLU A 284 3.86 12.57 25.73
CA GLU A 284 5.06 12.05 26.41
C GLU A 284 4.85 10.63 26.97
N SER A 285 3.65 10.32 27.46
CA SER A 285 3.32 8.99 28.00
C SER A 285 3.23 7.89 26.94
N THR A 286 3.04 8.24 25.66
CA THR A 286 2.85 7.26 24.57
C THR A 286 3.98 7.28 23.54
N ARG A 287 4.73 8.39 23.46
CA ARG A 287 5.76 8.64 22.44
C ARG A 287 6.76 7.50 22.31
N GLN A 288 7.39 7.08 23.41
CA GLN A 288 8.44 6.05 23.38
C GLN A 288 7.91 4.69 22.85
N LEU A 289 6.66 4.34 23.17
CA LEU A 289 6.04 3.09 22.70
C LEU A 289 5.81 3.13 21.19
N VAL A 290 5.30 4.26 20.68
CA VAL A 290 5.05 4.47 19.25
C VAL A 290 6.35 4.53 18.46
N GLU A 291 7.36 5.26 18.95
CA GLU A 291 8.70 5.33 18.35
C GLU A 291 9.31 3.93 18.24
N LYS A 292 9.28 3.16 19.33
CA LYS A 292 9.81 1.80 19.35
C LYS A 292 9.08 0.87 18.38
N ALA A 293 7.75 0.95 18.28
CA ALA A 293 6.96 0.16 17.35
C ALA A 293 7.29 0.47 15.88
N LEU A 294 7.46 1.75 15.53
CA LEU A 294 7.80 2.19 14.18
C LEU A 294 9.21 1.75 13.77
N GLU A 295 10.15 1.69 14.73
CA GLU A 295 11.54 1.26 14.50
C GLU A 295 11.72 -0.26 14.46
N SER A 296 11.23 -0.97 15.48
CA SER A 296 11.49 -2.40 15.66
C SER A 296 10.56 -3.28 14.83
N ARG A 297 9.32 -2.82 14.62
CA ARG A 297 8.21 -3.54 13.97
C ARG A 297 7.98 -4.95 14.55
N THR A 298 8.32 -5.17 15.81
CA THR A 298 8.00 -6.44 16.49
C THR A 298 6.54 -6.46 16.91
N GLU A 299 5.90 -7.63 16.91
CA GLU A 299 4.49 -7.74 17.31
C GLU A 299 4.27 -7.27 18.75
N GLU A 300 5.22 -7.51 19.66
CA GLU A 300 5.15 -7.05 21.05
C GLU A 300 5.12 -5.52 21.14
N ASP A 301 6.01 -4.83 20.40
CA ASP A 301 6.06 -3.37 20.39
C ASP A 301 4.84 -2.77 19.68
N ILE A 302 4.36 -3.40 18.60
CA ILE A 302 3.13 -3.01 17.91
C ILE A 302 1.93 -3.12 18.85
N GLU A 303 1.77 -4.23 19.59
CA GLU A 303 0.68 -4.40 20.55
C GLU A 303 0.74 -3.34 21.66
N ALA A 304 1.93 -3.05 22.20
CA ALA A 304 2.11 -2.00 23.20
C ALA A 304 1.76 -0.60 22.66
N ALA A 305 2.12 -0.31 21.41
CA ALA A 305 1.76 0.94 20.75
C ALA A 305 0.25 1.01 20.44
N ILE A 306 -0.42 -0.09 20.08
CA ILE A 306 -1.88 -0.12 19.92
C ILE A 306 -2.57 0.22 21.25
N ASP A 307 -2.12 -0.34 22.36
CA ASP A 307 -2.65 0.00 23.69
C ASP A 307 -2.43 1.49 24.02
N ALA A 308 -1.27 2.05 23.65
CA ALA A 308 -0.97 3.47 23.80
C ALA A 308 -1.88 4.37 22.95
N LEU A 309 -2.13 3.99 21.69
CA LEU A 309 -3.06 4.69 20.79
C LEU A 309 -4.51 4.65 21.31
N GLN A 310 -4.88 3.60 22.04
CA GLN A 310 -6.20 3.47 22.67
C GLN A 310 -6.32 4.17 24.04
N SER A 311 -5.27 4.84 24.51
CA SER A 311 -5.34 5.63 25.74
C SER A 311 -6.38 6.76 25.61
N GLU A 312 -7.07 7.08 26.71
CA GLU A 312 -8.13 8.09 26.71
C GLU A 312 -7.62 9.44 26.18
N ARG A 313 -6.40 9.85 26.53
CA ARG A 313 -5.83 11.13 26.09
C ARG A 313 -5.66 11.22 24.57
N VAL A 314 -5.12 10.19 23.93
CA VAL A 314 -4.94 10.15 22.46
C VAL A 314 -6.29 10.10 21.77
N LYS A 315 -7.20 9.28 22.29
CA LYS A 315 -8.56 9.11 21.76
C LYS A 315 -9.39 10.39 21.88
N GLU A 316 -9.38 11.07 23.02
CA GLU A 316 -10.06 12.35 23.23
C GLU A 316 -9.55 13.41 22.26
N SER A 317 -8.23 13.50 22.05
CA SER A 317 -7.64 14.41 21.06
C SER A 317 -8.11 14.08 19.63
N CYS A 318 -8.15 12.81 19.26
CA CYS A 318 -8.68 12.35 17.97
C CYS A 318 -10.16 12.70 17.78
N MET A 319 -10.99 12.40 18.78
CA MET A 319 -12.43 12.67 18.74
C MET A 319 -12.73 14.17 18.73
N LYS A 320 -11.95 14.97 19.47
CA LYS A 320 -12.04 16.43 19.44
C LYS A 320 -11.69 16.96 18.06
N ALA A 321 -10.57 16.53 17.47
CA ALA A 321 -10.17 16.96 16.12
C ALA A 321 -11.23 16.61 15.06
N LEU A 322 -11.84 15.42 15.17
CA LEU A 322 -12.95 15.00 14.33
C LEU A 322 -14.19 15.88 14.48
N HIS A 323 -14.59 16.13 15.73
CA HIS A 323 -15.71 16.99 16.06
C HIS A 323 -15.49 18.40 15.48
N ASP A 324 -14.34 18.99 15.77
CA ASP A 324 -13.95 20.33 15.32
C ASP A 324 -13.91 20.42 13.78
N ALA A 325 -13.40 19.39 13.10
CA ALA A 325 -13.38 19.31 11.64
C ALA A 325 -14.79 19.13 11.03
N SER A 326 -15.72 18.49 11.75
CA SER A 326 -17.08 18.24 11.27
C SER A 326 -18.03 19.42 11.44
N ASN A 327 -17.67 20.40 12.28
CA ASN A 327 -18.52 21.55 12.61
C ASN A 327 -19.01 22.29 11.36
N GLY A 328 -20.33 22.33 11.16
CA GLY A 328 -20.98 22.98 10.02
C GLY A 328 -20.90 22.20 8.71
N LEU A 329 -20.47 20.93 8.73
CA LEU A 329 -20.37 20.06 7.55
C LEU A 329 -21.42 18.94 7.54
N ASP A 330 -22.47 19.02 8.36
CA ASP A 330 -23.45 17.95 8.60
C ASP A 330 -24.01 17.33 7.31
N LYS A 331 -24.34 18.18 6.33
CA LYS A 331 -24.84 17.75 5.02
C LYS A 331 -23.80 16.95 4.24
N LEU A 332 -22.54 17.38 4.24
CA LEU A 332 -21.46 16.69 3.52
C LEU A 332 -21.09 15.38 4.20
N VAL A 333 -21.06 15.36 5.54
CA VAL A 333 -20.87 14.14 6.33
C VAL A 333 -21.96 13.11 6.03
N ALA A 334 -23.23 13.55 5.94
CA ALA A 334 -24.34 12.68 5.58
C ALA A 334 -24.22 12.12 4.16
N LEU A 335 -23.81 12.95 3.17
CA LEU A 335 -23.58 12.52 1.79
C LEU A 335 -22.41 11.55 1.65
N TRP A 336 -21.36 11.70 2.46
CA TRP A 336 -20.21 10.79 2.47
C TRP A 336 -20.57 9.37 2.89
N GLY A 337 -21.64 9.20 3.69
CA GLY A 337 -22.26 7.90 3.91
C GLY A 337 -21.41 6.90 4.70
N ARG A 338 -20.28 7.31 5.28
CA ARG A 338 -19.38 6.46 6.08
C ARG A 338 -19.85 6.32 7.53
N ARG A 339 -20.79 5.39 7.73
CA ARG A 339 -21.51 5.16 9.00
C ARG A 339 -20.87 4.14 9.96
N GLU A 340 -19.69 3.62 9.64
CA GLU A 340 -19.00 2.64 10.49
C GLU A 340 -18.80 3.21 11.90
N LYS A 341 -19.18 2.43 12.91
CA LYS A 341 -19.13 2.89 14.31
C LYS A 341 -17.70 2.89 14.83
N MET A 342 -17.31 3.98 15.49
CA MET A 342 -16.10 4.01 16.33
C MET A 342 -16.50 3.56 17.74
N GLN A 343 -15.85 2.53 18.28
CA GLN A 343 -16.14 2.00 19.62
C GLN A 343 -15.18 2.57 20.66
N ALA A 344 -15.60 2.53 21.93
CA ALA A 344 -14.86 3.13 23.03
C ALA A 344 -13.63 2.30 23.47
N ARG A 345 -13.60 0.99 23.24
CA ARG A 345 -12.48 0.12 23.63
C ARG A 345 -12.50 -1.15 22.80
N TRP A 346 -11.34 -1.66 22.41
CA TRP A 346 -11.22 -3.01 21.87
C TRP A 346 -11.49 -4.00 23.01
N GLU A 347 -12.64 -4.66 23.00
CA GLU A 347 -12.79 -5.89 23.78
C GLU A 347 -11.80 -6.89 23.17
N ARG A 348 -10.71 -7.20 23.89
CA ARG A 348 -9.86 -8.32 23.52
C ARG A 348 -10.80 -9.51 23.35
N SER A 349 -10.89 -10.04 22.13
CA SER A 349 -11.37 -11.42 21.99
C SER A 349 -10.55 -12.24 22.98
N PRO A 350 -11.19 -13.06 23.84
CA PRO A 350 -10.44 -13.92 24.74
C PRO A 350 -9.44 -14.65 23.88
N THR A 351 -8.17 -14.63 24.28
CA THR A 351 -7.12 -15.38 23.62
C THR A 351 -7.61 -16.81 23.49
N VAL A 352 -8.14 -17.15 22.32
CA VAL A 352 -8.29 -18.53 21.93
C VAL A 352 -6.84 -18.95 21.80
N ARG A 353 -6.29 -19.52 22.88
CA ARG A 353 -5.19 -20.47 22.77
C ARG A 353 -5.75 -21.51 21.81
N LYS A 354 -5.51 -21.34 20.51
CA LYS A 354 -5.73 -22.39 19.55
C LYS A 354 -4.76 -23.47 19.99
N ASN A 355 -5.28 -24.46 20.71
CA ASN A 355 -4.60 -25.72 20.84
C ASN A 355 -4.28 -26.16 19.40
N PRO A 356 -3.06 -26.59 19.09
CA PRO A 356 -2.69 -27.02 17.73
C PRO A 356 -3.46 -28.25 17.21
N LEU A 357 -4.54 -28.64 17.86
CA LEU A 357 -5.36 -29.83 17.58
C LEU A 357 -6.78 -29.52 17.13
N ASP A 358 -7.26 -28.27 17.22
CA ASP A 358 -8.61 -27.91 16.74
C ASP A 358 -8.54 -27.29 15.34
N VAL A 359 -8.20 -28.14 14.37
CA VAL A 359 -8.50 -27.92 12.96
C VAL A 359 -9.72 -28.80 12.65
N PRO A 360 -10.80 -28.29 12.02
CA PRO A 360 -11.92 -29.14 11.64
C PRO A 360 -11.41 -30.25 10.73
N VAL A 361 -11.54 -31.50 11.18
CA VAL A 361 -11.21 -32.69 10.38
C VAL A 361 -12.24 -32.80 9.27
N ILE A 362 -11.92 -32.25 8.09
CA ILE A 362 -12.62 -32.61 6.86
C ILE A 362 -12.14 -34.02 6.48
N SER A 363 -12.96 -35.02 6.78
CA SER A 363 -12.75 -36.40 6.36
C SER A 363 -12.81 -36.50 4.83
N PHE A 364 -11.65 -36.58 4.17
CA PHE A 364 -11.57 -37.05 2.79
C PHE A 364 -11.39 -38.58 2.79
N ILE A 365 -12.44 -39.29 2.37
CA ILE A 365 -12.39 -40.73 2.10
C ILE A 365 -11.55 -40.96 0.84
N CYS A 366 -10.34 -41.48 1.02
CA CYS A 366 -9.46 -41.85 -0.09
C CYS A 366 -9.93 -43.17 -0.72
N ARG A 367 -10.60 -43.10 -1.88
CA ARG A 367 -11.07 -44.27 -2.67
C ARG A 367 -10.00 -44.77 -3.64
N ASN A 368 -8.78 -45.07 -3.18
CA ASN A 368 -7.78 -45.70 -4.04
C ASN A 368 -7.05 -46.86 -3.33
N ARG A 369 -7.01 -48.02 -3.99
CA ARG A 369 -6.56 -49.32 -3.42
C ARG A 369 -5.04 -49.36 -3.18
N ALA A 370 -4.27 -48.51 -3.86
CA ALA A 370 -2.80 -48.49 -3.80
C ALA A 370 -2.23 -47.80 -2.53
N CYS A 371 -3.00 -46.96 -1.83
CA CYS A 371 -2.51 -46.28 -0.62
C CYS A 371 -2.61 -47.11 0.68
N ARG A 372 -3.23 -48.30 0.66
CA ARG A 372 -3.35 -49.14 1.87
C ARG A 372 -2.08 -49.91 2.22
N THR A 373 -1.17 -50.12 1.26
CA THR A 373 -0.04 -51.04 1.44
C THR A 373 1.20 -50.39 2.07
N LEU A 374 1.23 -49.06 2.25
CA LEU A 374 2.37 -48.34 2.84
C LEU A 374 2.24 -48.06 4.35
N MET A 375 1.20 -48.59 5.01
CA MET A 375 0.95 -48.35 6.44
C MET A 375 1.17 -49.56 7.37
N SER A 376 1.67 -50.72 6.90
CA SER A 376 1.83 -51.90 7.78
C SER A 376 3.18 -52.08 8.47
N ASP A 377 4.23 -51.35 8.13
CA ASP A 377 5.57 -51.68 8.67
C ASP A 377 5.99 -50.73 9.80
N ARG A 378 5.77 -51.16 11.04
CA ARG A 378 6.38 -50.59 12.25
C ARG A 378 7.69 -51.31 12.58
N PRO A 379 8.78 -50.59 12.92
CA PRO A 379 9.78 -51.11 13.84
C PRO A 379 9.56 -50.56 15.26
N ASN A 380 9.57 -51.47 16.23
CA ASN A 380 9.68 -51.18 17.66
C ASN A 380 11.02 -50.49 17.95
N SER A 381 11.00 -49.29 18.56
CA SER A 381 12.04 -48.89 19.51
C SER A 381 11.56 -47.77 20.44
N SER A 382 11.86 -47.99 21.72
CA SER A 382 11.65 -47.10 22.86
C SER A 382 12.64 -45.94 22.84
N ALA A 383 12.17 -44.71 22.66
CA ALA A 383 12.88 -43.50 23.10
C ALA A 383 11.88 -42.34 23.24
N SER A 384 11.89 -41.70 24.41
CA SER A 384 11.13 -40.50 24.73
C SER A 384 11.51 -39.34 23.81
N GLY A 385 10.62 -38.98 22.89
CA GLY A 385 10.75 -37.81 22.04
C GLY A 385 9.52 -37.65 21.15
N THR A 386 8.88 -36.49 21.22
CA THR A 386 7.67 -36.14 20.43
C THR A 386 7.95 -36.32 18.93
N PRO A 387 7.14 -37.10 18.18
CA PRO A 387 7.40 -37.36 16.78
C PRO A 387 7.00 -36.15 15.92
N ILE A 388 7.97 -35.60 15.19
CA ILE A 388 7.69 -34.62 14.11
C ILE A 388 7.13 -35.41 12.93
N LYS A 389 5.80 -35.35 12.71
CA LYS A 389 5.17 -35.84 11.48
C LYS A 389 5.50 -34.90 10.32
N LEU A 390 6.36 -35.34 9.40
CA LEU A 390 6.61 -34.67 8.14
C LEU A 390 5.57 -35.15 7.11
N PHE A 391 4.60 -34.31 6.77
CA PHE A 391 3.67 -34.57 5.67
C PHE A 391 4.33 -34.16 4.36
N VAL A 392 4.57 -35.13 3.46
CA VAL A 392 4.91 -34.86 2.06
C VAL A 392 3.60 -34.88 1.28
N MET A 393 3.10 -33.71 0.88
CA MET A 393 2.05 -33.61 -0.13
C MET A 393 2.69 -33.74 -1.52
N CYS A 394 2.47 -34.88 -2.18
CA CYS A 394 2.62 -34.97 -3.63
C CYS A 394 1.28 -34.60 -4.27
N SER A 395 1.17 -33.36 -4.75
CA SER A 395 0.01 -32.90 -5.52
C SER A 395 0.41 -32.72 -6.99
N GLY A 396 -0.04 -33.64 -7.84
CA GLY A 396 0.01 -33.53 -9.30
C GLY A 396 -0.93 -34.58 -9.91
N PRO A 397 -1.67 -34.26 -10.99
CA PRO A 397 -2.45 -35.26 -11.69
C PRO A 397 -1.48 -36.19 -12.43
N VAL A 398 -1.56 -37.49 -12.14
CA VAL A 398 -0.98 -38.52 -13.01
C VAL A 398 -2.13 -39.00 -13.88
N GLU A 399 -2.16 -38.54 -15.12
CA GLU A 399 -3.01 -39.17 -16.14
C GLU A 399 -2.55 -40.63 -16.32
N GLU A 400 -3.51 -41.54 -16.43
CA GLU A 400 -3.27 -42.97 -16.63
C GLU A 400 -2.58 -43.21 -17.98
N GLY A 401 -1.26 -43.26 -17.96
CA GLY A 401 -0.42 -43.66 -19.08
C GLY A 401 0.98 -44.01 -18.56
N GLY A 402 1.31 -45.30 -18.55
CA GLY A 402 2.57 -45.79 -17.99
C GLY A 402 3.79 -45.20 -18.71
N SER A 403 4.67 -44.53 -17.95
CA SER A 403 6.03 -44.21 -18.38
C SER A 403 6.98 -44.11 -17.17
N MET A 404 8.22 -44.56 -17.35
CA MET A 404 9.29 -44.62 -16.33
C MET A 404 9.71 -43.26 -15.73
N GLU A 405 9.14 -42.15 -16.20
CA GLU A 405 9.50 -40.78 -15.78
C GLU A 405 8.98 -40.41 -14.39
N GLY A 406 7.78 -40.86 -14.00
CA GLY A 406 7.17 -40.52 -12.71
C GLY A 406 7.94 -41.06 -11.49
N ALA A 407 8.55 -42.24 -11.62
CA ALA A 407 9.38 -42.84 -10.58
C ALA A 407 10.71 -42.09 -10.38
N GLN A 408 11.24 -41.48 -11.43
CA GLN A 408 12.47 -40.68 -11.35
C GLN A 408 12.25 -39.33 -10.66
N VAL A 409 11.09 -38.71 -10.90
CA VAL A 409 10.68 -37.45 -10.25
C VAL A 409 10.45 -37.66 -8.75
N ALA A 410 9.80 -38.76 -8.35
CA ALA A 410 9.61 -39.10 -6.94
C ALA A 410 10.94 -39.36 -6.20
N ARG A 411 11.87 -40.08 -6.83
CA ARG A 411 13.22 -40.32 -6.26
C ARG A 411 14.03 -39.04 -6.09
N ASN A 412 13.94 -38.11 -7.05
CA ASN A 412 14.62 -36.82 -6.96
C ASN A 412 14.01 -35.88 -5.89
N ALA A 413 12.70 -35.94 -5.68
CA ALA A 413 12.02 -35.21 -4.62
C ALA A 413 12.42 -35.72 -3.21
N ALA A 414 12.50 -37.04 -3.03
CA ALA A 414 12.96 -37.65 -1.79
C ALA A 414 14.42 -37.26 -1.45
N ARG A 415 15.31 -37.28 -2.46
CA ARG A 415 16.72 -36.87 -2.30
C ARG A 415 16.87 -35.39 -1.91
N LYS A 416 16.03 -34.50 -2.47
CA LYS A 416 15.98 -33.08 -2.09
C LYS A 416 15.49 -32.88 -0.66
N ALA A 417 14.48 -33.64 -0.22
CA ALA A 417 13.98 -33.57 1.15
C ALA A 417 15.03 -34.01 2.18
N GLU A 418 15.77 -35.10 1.90
CA GLU A 418 16.89 -35.55 2.74
C GLU A 418 18.00 -34.48 2.83
N MET A 419 18.31 -33.81 1.71
CA MET A 419 19.32 -32.76 1.67
C MET A 419 18.89 -31.51 2.48
N CYS A 420 17.61 -31.12 2.42
CA CYS A 420 17.07 -30.06 3.27
C CYS A 420 17.12 -30.39 4.77
N VAL A 421 16.82 -31.64 5.14
CA VAL A 421 16.94 -32.10 6.53
C VAL A 421 18.39 -32.11 7.01
N ALA A 422 19.35 -32.47 6.14
CA ALA A 422 20.77 -32.43 6.45
C ALA A 422 21.28 -30.99 6.65
N VAL A 423 20.85 -30.04 5.81
CA VAL A 423 21.18 -28.61 5.95
C VAL A 423 20.60 -28.03 7.25
N GLU A 424 19.38 -28.40 7.62
CA GLU A 424 18.74 -27.89 8.83
C GLU A 424 19.36 -28.50 10.10
N LYS A 425 19.76 -29.78 10.07
CA LYS A 425 20.58 -30.39 11.13
C LYS A 425 21.96 -29.72 11.25
N ALA A 426 22.60 -29.36 10.14
CA ALA A 426 23.87 -28.65 10.13
C ALA A 426 23.75 -27.22 10.69
N LYS A 427 22.69 -26.49 10.35
CA LYS A 427 22.38 -25.16 10.92
C LYS A 427 22.13 -25.23 12.43
N ARG A 428 21.38 -26.22 12.92
CA ARG A 428 21.15 -26.44 14.35
C ARG A 428 22.42 -26.81 15.11
N LYS A 429 23.31 -27.61 14.50
CA LYS A 429 24.62 -27.96 15.08
C LYS A 429 25.56 -26.75 15.14
N ARG A 430 25.56 -25.88 14.12
CA ARG A 430 26.31 -24.62 14.09
C ARG A 430 25.81 -23.61 15.12
N SER A 431 24.49 -23.52 15.30
CA SER A 431 23.87 -22.64 16.31
C SER A 431 24.14 -23.11 17.75
N ARG A 432 24.18 -24.44 18.00
CA ARG A 432 24.62 -24.98 19.30
C ARG A 432 26.10 -24.74 19.59
N ASN A 433 26.98 -24.88 18.59
CA ASN A 433 28.41 -24.63 18.78
C ASN A 433 28.72 -23.15 19.04
N ILE A 434 28.00 -22.21 18.38
CA ILE A 434 28.11 -20.77 18.65
C ILE A 434 27.62 -20.44 20.06
N ARG A 435 26.52 -21.08 20.49
CA ARG A 435 25.98 -20.90 21.85
C ARG A 435 26.92 -21.46 22.92
N TYR A 436 27.59 -22.59 22.65
CA TYR A 436 28.61 -23.18 23.52
C TYR A 436 29.85 -22.28 23.64
N LEU A 437 30.37 -21.75 22.52
CA LEU A 437 31.50 -20.80 22.51
C LEU A 437 31.19 -19.52 23.28
N LEU A 438 29.96 -18.99 23.20
CA LEU A 438 29.54 -17.79 23.93
C LEU A 438 29.38 -18.02 25.44
N THR A 439 29.12 -19.26 25.88
CA THR A 439 29.11 -19.63 27.30
C THR A 439 30.49 -19.98 27.87
N THR A 440 31.48 -20.30 27.04
CA THR A 440 32.87 -20.54 27.49
C THR A 440 33.73 -19.25 27.47
N LEU A 441 33.19 -18.16 26.92
CA LEU A 441 33.82 -16.82 26.87
C LEU A 441 33.18 -15.81 27.86
N ARG A 442 32.38 -16.29 28.80
CA ARG A 442 31.98 -15.59 30.04
C ARG A 442 32.61 -16.32 31.21
#